data_AF-A0A291RD74-F1
#
_entry.id   AF-A0A291RD74-F1
#
_cell.length_a   1.000
_cell.length_b   1.000
_cell.length_c   1.000
_cell.angle_alpha   90.00
_cell.angle_beta   90.00
_cell.angle_gamma   90.00
#
_symmetry.space_group_name_H-M   'P 1'
#
loop_
_entity.id
_entity.type
_entity.pdbx_description
1 polymer ?
#
loop_
_entity_poly.entity_id
_entity_poly.type
_entity_poly.pdbx_seq_one_letter_code
_entity_poly.pdbx_strand_id
1 'polypeptide(L)'
;MARIGAIGYLRRDIAGPRQQWDEIQIRSLAKRLGYDLRKTITFGAHTDNPALQLRAIVSYLGVAAVIVPSLAHFDGGEIPVPLRDATVIAVSDATA
;
A
#
# COMPACT_ATOMS: atom_id res chain seq x y z
N MET A 1 2.46 2.34 -24.57
CA MET A 1 1.93 3.35 -23.61
C MET A 1 2.52 3.08 -22.24
N ALA A 2 2.87 4.13 -21.48
CA ALA A 2 3.41 3.97 -20.13
C ALA A 2 2.29 3.51 -19.17
N ARG A 3 2.49 2.42 -18.42
CA ARG A 3 1.57 1.97 -17.36
C ARG A 3 1.69 2.92 -16.17
N ILE A 4 0.57 3.16 -15.49
CA ILE A 4 0.56 3.98 -14.26
C ILE A 4 1.35 3.23 -13.19
N GLY A 5 2.33 3.90 -12.57
CA GLY A 5 3.14 3.31 -11.51
C GLY A 5 2.37 3.19 -10.20
N ALA A 6 2.56 2.07 -9.51
CA ALA A 6 2.01 1.81 -8.18
C ALA A 6 3.07 1.23 -7.25
N ILE A 7 2.85 1.38 -5.95
CA ILE A 7 3.54 0.59 -4.91
C ILE A 7 2.54 -0.24 -4.12
N GLY A 8 3.01 -1.36 -3.60
CA GLY A 8 2.32 -2.12 -2.58
C GLY A 8 2.70 -1.57 -1.20
N TYR A 9 1.79 -1.60 -0.24
CA TYR A 9 2.10 -1.26 1.14
C TYR A 9 1.38 -2.19 2.10
N LEU A 10 2.10 -2.68 3.11
CA LEU A 10 1.52 -3.38 4.25
C LEU A 10 2.34 -3.14 5.52
N ARG A 11 1.68 -3.28 6.66
CA ARG A 11 2.31 -3.37 7.99
C ARG A 11 2.48 -4.83 8.40
N ARG A 12 3.70 -5.25 8.71
CA ARG A 12 4.05 -6.61 9.14
C ARG A 12 3.40 -6.97 10.47
N ASP A 13 3.31 -6.02 11.38
CA ASP A 13 2.65 -6.18 12.67
C ASP A 13 1.12 -6.35 12.57
N ILE A 14 0.52 -5.91 11.45
CA ILE A 14 -0.90 -6.14 11.14
C ILE A 14 -1.10 -7.43 10.32
N ALA A 15 -0.26 -7.65 9.31
CA ALA A 15 -0.35 -8.82 8.43
C ALA A 15 0.01 -10.13 9.15
N GLY A 16 1.00 -10.08 10.04
CA GLY A 16 1.50 -11.24 10.77
C GLY A 16 1.85 -12.40 9.82
N PRO A 17 1.40 -13.64 10.12
CA PRO A 17 1.64 -14.82 9.27
C PRO A 17 1.07 -14.71 7.85
N ARG A 18 0.11 -13.81 7.60
CA ARG A 18 -0.54 -13.65 6.29
C ARG A 18 0.25 -12.76 5.33
N GLN A 19 1.36 -12.17 5.76
CA GLN A 19 2.16 -11.22 4.95
C GLN A 19 2.42 -11.73 3.53
N GLN A 20 2.92 -12.96 3.36
CA GLN A 20 3.22 -13.48 2.02
C GLN A 20 1.97 -13.57 1.13
N TRP A 21 0.84 -13.95 1.72
CA TRP A 21 -0.42 -14.03 1.00
C TRP A 21 -0.91 -12.64 0.59
N ASP A 22 -0.82 -11.66 1.48
CA ASP A 22 -1.15 -10.26 1.21
C ASP A 22 -0.29 -9.67 0.07
N GLU A 23 1.01 -9.95 0.05
CA GLU A 23 1.92 -9.52 -1.02
C GLU A 23 1.53 -10.11 -2.38
N ILE A 24 1.11 -11.38 -2.41
CA ILE A 24 0.61 -12.05 -3.63
C ILE A 24 -0.69 -11.40 -4.10
N GLN A 25 -1.61 -11.08 -3.20
CA GLN A 25 -2.87 -10.43 -3.53
C GLN A 25 -2.65 -9.02 -4.09
N ILE A 26 -1.79 -8.22 -3.46
CA ILE A 26 -1.40 -6.88 -3.95
C ILE A 26 -0.87 -6.99 -5.39
N ARG A 27 0.06 -7.91 -5.64
CA ARG A 27 0.66 -8.11 -6.97
C ARG A 27 -0.39 -8.52 -8.00
N SER A 28 -1.28 -9.43 -7.63
CA SER A 28 -2.34 -9.92 -8.50
C SER A 28 -3.33 -8.81 -8.86
N LEU A 29 -3.72 -7.99 -7.88
CA LEU A 29 -4.60 -6.85 -8.09
C LEU A 29 -3.95 -5.79 -8.98
N ALA A 30 -2.69 -5.42 -8.74
CA ALA A 30 -1.97 -4.47 -9.56
C ALA A 30 -1.93 -4.91 -11.04
N LYS A 31 -1.63 -6.20 -11.28
CA LYS A 31 -1.64 -6.78 -12.63
C LYS A 31 -3.03 -6.71 -13.26
N ARG A 32 -4.07 -7.09 -12.51
CA ARG A 32 -5.48 -7.09 -12.97
C ARG A 32 -5.96 -5.68 -13.35
N LEU A 33 -5.54 -4.66 -12.61
CA LEU A 33 -5.90 -3.26 -12.85
C LEU A 33 -4.98 -2.54 -13.85
N GLY A 34 -3.96 -3.21 -14.39
CA GLY A 34 -3.04 -2.61 -15.37
C GLY A 34 -1.96 -1.70 -14.79
N TYR A 35 -1.79 -1.65 -13.46
CA TYR A 35 -0.70 -0.90 -12.83
C TYR A 35 0.66 -1.56 -13.07
N ASP A 36 1.70 -0.75 -13.06
CA ASP A 36 3.10 -1.17 -12.94
C ASP A 36 3.51 -1.14 -11.47
N LEU A 37 3.47 -2.31 -10.81
CA LEU A 37 3.82 -2.45 -9.40
C LEU A 37 5.34 -2.44 -9.24
N ARG A 38 5.90 -1.32 -8.80
CA ARG A 38 7.35 -1.14 -8.73
C ARG A 38 8.02 -1.88 -7.59
N LYS A 39 7.37 -1.88 -6.41
CA LYS A 39 7.83 -2.58 -5.20
C LYS A 39 6.72 -2.64 -4.17
N THR A 40 6.87 -3.55 -3.21
CA THR A 40 6.04 -3.60 -2.00
C THR A 40 6.85 -3.07 -0.82
N ILE A 41 6.27 -2.11 -0.10
CA ILE A 41 6.81 -1.55 1.14
C ILE A 41 6.21 -2.29 2.31
N THR A 42 7.07 -2.77 3.21
CA THR A 42 6.67 -3.40 4.45
C THR A 42 7.27 -2.63 5.62
N PHE A 43 6.41 -2.08 6.47
CA PHE A 43 6.82 -1.46 7.74
C PHE A 43 6.48 -2.38 8.91
N GLY A 44 7.21 -2.25 10.01
CA GLY A 44 6.91 -2.93 11.27
C GLY A 44 6.56 -1.93 12.38
N ALA A 45 6.20 -2.45 13.55
CA ALA A 45 5.72 -1.66 14.69
C ALA A 45 6.65 -0.52 15.16
N HIS A 46 7.97 -0.62 14.89
CA HIS A 46 8.96 0.40 15.28
C HIS A 46 9.18 1.48 14.22
N THR A 47 8.32 1.55 13.19
CA THR A 47 8.45 2.56 12.14
C THR A 47 7.79 3.85 12.60
N ASP A 48 8.59 4.86 12.89
CA ASP A 48 8.07 6.17 13.27
C ASP A 48 7.36 6.84 12.09
N ASN A 49 6.13 7.29 12.30
CA ASN A 49 5.31 8.01 11.31
C ASN A 49 5.23 7.30 9.94
N PRO A 50 4.66 6.09 9.86
CA PRO A 50 4.66 5.27 8.65
C PRO A 50 3.99 5.98 7.46
N ALA A 51 2.96 6.80 7.70
CA ALA A 51 2.30 7.58 6.65
C ALA A 51 3.23 8.59 5.95
N LEU A 52 4.06 9.32 6.72
CA LEU A 52 5.01 10.29 6.17
C LEU A 52 6.13 9.60 5.38
N GLN A 53 6.66 8.50 5.91
CA GLN A 53 7.67 7.71 5.20
C GLN A 53 7.12 7.13 3.90
N LEU A 54 5.89 6.61 3.92
CA LEU A 54 5.23 6.09 2.72
C LEU A 54 5.01 7.19 1.68
N ARG A 55 4.57 8.38 2.10
CA ARG A 55 4.45 9.55 1.20
C ARG A 55 5.79 9.92 0.57
N ALA A 56 6.88 9.93 1.34
CA ALA A 56 8.22 10.20 0.79
C ALA A 56 8.60 9.18 -0.30
N ILE A 57 8.29 7.89 -0.09
CA ILE A 57 8.53 6.83 -1.08
C ILE A 57 7.67 7.02 -2.34
N VAL A 58 6.38 7.35 -2.17
CA VAL A 58 5.46 7.64 -3.28
C VAL A 58 6.01 8.78 -4.15
N SER A 59 6.45 9.87 -3.52
CA SER A 59 7.05 11.03 -4.20
C SER A 59 8.37 10.67 -4.89
N TYR A 60 9.27 9.97 -4.18
CA TYR A 60 10.58 9.58 -4.70
C TYR A 60 10.45 8.68 -5.93
N LEU A 61 9.50 7.75 -5.92
CA LEU A 61 9.25 6.87 -7.06
C LEU A 61 8.38 7.53 -8.13
N GLY A 62 7.71 8.65 -7.86
CA GLY A 62 6.78 9.26 -8.81
C GLY A 62 5.65 8.29 -9.20
N VAL A 63 5.13 7.53 -8.24
CA VAL A 63 3.98 6.64 -8.43
C VAL A 63 2.69 7.36 -8.05
N ALA A 64 1.58 6.99 -8.69
CA ALA A 64 0.29 7.64 -8.47
C ALA A 64 -0.66 6.82 -7.57
N ALA A 65 -0.34 5.55 -7.31
CA ALA A 65 -1.20 4.64 -6.57
C ALA A 65 -0.46 3.85 -5.48
N VAL A 66 -1.17 3.60 -4.38
CA VAL A 66 -0.75 2.75 -3.27
C VAL A 66 -1.78 1.63 -3.13
N ILE A 67 -1.34 0.39 -3.25
CA ILE A 67 -2.20 -0.80 -3.13
C ILE A 67 -1.94 -1.45 -1.76
N VAL A 68 -2.99 -1.63 -0.97
CA VAL A 68 -2.93 -2.18 0.40
C VAL A 68 -3.83 -3.40 0.54
N PRO A 69 -3.58 -4.31 1.50
CA PRO A 69 -4.47 -5.44 1.74
C PRO A 69 -5.85 -4.96 2.23
N SER A 70 -5.86 -3.99 3.14
CA SER A 70 -7.03 -3.29 3.68
C SER A 70 -6.59 -1.97 4.33
N LEU A 71 -7.55 -1.12 4.72
CA LEU A 71 -7.24 0.13 5.41
C LEU A 71 -6.69 -0.08 6.84
N ALA A 72 -6.85 -1.27 7.42
CA ALA A 72 -6.30 -1.61 8.74
C ALA A 72 -4.76 -1.54 8.81
N HIS A 73 -4.08 -1.48 7.66
CA HIS A 73 -2.64 -1.25 7.60
C HIS A 73 -2.25 0.22 7.78
N PHE A 74 -3.21 1.15 7.77
CA PHE A 74 -3.01 2.52 8.18
C PHE A 74 -3.43 2.72 9.63
N ASP A 75 -2.79 3.65 10.31
CA ASP A 75 -3.18 4.05 11.66
C ASP A 75 -4.63 4.54 11.65
N GLY A 76 -5.45 4.05 12.58
CA GLY A 76 -6.87 4.38 12.66
C GLY A 76 -7.77 3.72 11.62
N GLY A 77 -7.24 2.90 10.71
CA GLY A 77 -8.05 2.23 9.69
C GLY A 77 -8.55 3.17 8.58
N GLU A 78 -7.91 4.32 8.42
CA GLU A 78 -8.32 5.36 7.47
C GLU A 78 -7.15 5.81 6.57
N ILE A 79 -7.46 6.44 5.43
CA ILE A 79 -6.43 6.95 4.52
C ILE A 79 -5.75 8.15 5.20
N PRO A 80 -4.44 8.09 5.48
CA PRO A 80 -3.76 9.15 6.21
C PRO A 80 -3.61 10.40 5.34
N VAL A 81 -3.68 11.58 5.98
CA VAL A 81 -3.62 12.89 5.31
C VAL A 81 -2.47 13.02 4.30
N PRO A 82 -1.22 12.58 4.60
CA PRO A 82 -0.10 12.68 3.65
C PRO A 82 -0.29 11.93 2.33
N LEU A 83 -1.22 10.96 2.25
CA LEU A 83 -1.48 10.14 1.07
C LEU A 83 -2.73 10.57 0.29
N ARG A 84 -3.42 11.65 0.68
CA ARG A 84 -4.65 12.09 0.00
C ARG A 84 -4.47 12.42 -1.50
N ASP A 85 -3.26 12.79 -1.90
CA ASP A 85 -2.93 13.06 -3.30
C ASP A 85 -2.65 11.78 -4.12
N ALA A 86 -2.55 10.62 -3.46
CA ALA A 86 -2.33 9.33 -4.09
C ALA A 86 -3.62 8.51 -4.10
N THR A 87 -3.83 7.72 -5.16
CA THR A 87 -4.96 6.79 -5.20
C THR A 87 -4.65 5.60 -4.30
N VAL A 88 -5.44 5.39 -3.25
CA VAL A 88 -5.35 4.20 -2.38
C VAL A 88 -6.34 3.14 -2.85
N ILE A 89 -5.87 1.91 -3.04
CA ILE A 89 -6.66 0.77 -3.52
C ILE A 89 -6.52 -0.38 -2.53
N ALA A 90 -7.62 -0.82 -1.94
CA ALA A 90 -7.64 -1.99 -1.07
C ALA A 90 -7.89 -3.30 -1.86
N VAL A 91 -7.23 -4.38 -1.46
CA VAL A 91 -7.49 -5.74 -2.00
C VAL A 91 -8.83 -6.27 -1.51
N SER A 92 -9.08 -6.11 -0.21
CA SER A 92 -10.31 -6.51 0.45
C SER A 92 -11.02 -5.23 0.89
N ASP A 93 -12.32 -5.14 0.63
CA ASP A 93 -13.10 -4.06 1.24
C ASP A 93 -13.16 -4.34 2.75
N ALA A 94 -12.83 -3.35 3.56
CA ALA A 94 -12.87 -3.47 5.01
C ALA A 94 -14.33 -3.40 5.46
N THR A 95 -15.11 -4.47 5.25
CA THR A 95 -16.38 -4.63 5.96
C THR A 95 -16.07 -5.05 7.39
N ALA A 96 -16.20 -4.04 8.27
CA ALA A 96 -16.60 -4.05 9.68
C ALA A 96 -16.30 -5.31 10.52
#